data_AF-A0A1T4Y6Y7-F1
#
_entry.id   AF-A0A1T4Y6Y7-F1
#
_cell.length_a   1.000
_cell.length_b   1.000
_cell.length_c   1.000
_cell.angle_alpha   90.00
_cell.angle_beta   90.00
_cell.angle_gamma   90.00
#
_symmetry.space_group_name_H-M   'P 1'
#
loop_
_entity.id
_entity.type
_entity.pdbx_description
1 polymer ?
#
loop_
_entity_poly.entity_id
_entity_poly.type
_entity_poly.pdbx_seq_one_letter_code
_entity_poly.pdbx_strand_id
1 'polypeptide(L)'
;MGNLKFNLPKMEFTPIDNKFIDKYLPEAKGEFIKVYIICLRCALSNIEISLEDIASKLNLLQTDVIKAFEYWEDKGILHLSNDGSVEFLDENSTSNKGSNLFFDGFTKDMFEHIEKLIGRPLYSKEMITYMSFLEDFNFTPEVVILLVEYCTARKKTDIRYIEKVAIAWHDSGIKSIEDAQKHIKIHEDKWSKYRTIANYIGLKDSDISKPQEEFMEKWIFKMGFSMDVILEACRICIMRINEGNFSYIDAILSDWYKNGIKKIEDINKVSKKTKKKPQPFNKGQNFESQYDMAELKRQLLGRGGSNEK
;
A
#
# COMPACT_ATOMS: atom_id res chain seq x y z
N MET A 1 5.58 37.45 30.79
CA MET A 1 6.12 36.82 32.01
C MET A 1 7.60 36.58 31.77
N GLY A 2 8.45 36.99 32.70
CA GLY A 2 9.90 36.85 32.57
C GLY A 2 10.34 35.38 32.66
N ASN A 3 11.33 34.99 31.86
CA ASN A 3 11.86 33.64 31.85
C ASN A 3 12.53 33.32 33.19
N LEU A 4 12.08 32.25 33.84
CA LEU A 4 12.70 31.72 35.07
C LEU A 4 13.92 30.89 34.69
N LYS A 5 15.07 31.14 35.34
CA LYS A 5 16.32 30.40 35.15
C LYS A 5 16.59 29.56 36.40
N PHE A 6 16.58 28.24 36.25
CA PHE A 6 16.83 27.30 37.33
C PHE A 6 18.33 26.93 37.33
N ASN A 7 18.99 27.05 38.48
CA ASN A 7 20.38 26.65 38.67
C ASN A 7 20.41 25.48 39.66
N LEU A 8 20.71 24.27 39.19
CA LEU A 8 21.04 23.14 40.07
C LEU A 8 22.53 23.19 40.46
N PRO A 9 22.90 22.75 41.67
CA PRO A 9 24.30 22.48 41.99
C PRO A 9 24.86 21.39 41.07
N LYS A 10 26.11 21.56 40.62
CA LYS A 10 26.79 20.56 39.80
C LYS A 10 26.89 19.25 40.58
N MET A 11 26.41 18.16 40.00
CA MET A 11 26.57 16.84 40.58
C MET A 11 28.06 16.46 40.56
N GLU A 12 28.64 16.13 41.71
CA GLU A 12 30.05 15.71 41.83
C GLU A 12 30.26 14.21 41.55
N PHE A 13 29.24 13.52 41.07
CA PHE A 13 29.28 12.11 40.73
C PHE A 13 28.60 11.86 39.38
N THR A 14 29.05 10.81 38.69
CA THR A 14 28.48 10.35 37.41
C THR A 14 27.67 9.08 37.70
N PRO A 15 26.32 9.15 37.77
CA PRO A 15 25.49 7.97 37.93
C PRO A 15 25.60 7.10 36.67
N ILE A 16 25.85 5.80 36.88
CA ILE A 16 25.86 4.78 35.83
C ILE A 16 24.69 3.84 36.13
N ASP A 17 23.92 3.47 35.11
CA ASP A 17 22.82 2.52 35.29
C ASP A 17 23.36 1.14 35.70
N ASN A 18 22.72 0.50 36.67
CA ASN A 18 23.04 -0.87 37.07
C ASN A 18 22.91 -1.84 35.89
N LYS A 19 21.99 -1.60 34.95
CA LYS A 19 21.89 -2.40 33.72
C LYS A 19 23.17 -2.32 32.88
N PHE A 20 23.80 -1.15 32.81
CA PHE A 20 25.08 -0.97 32.14
C PHE A 20 26.16 -1.84 32.79
N ILE A 21 26.20 -1.84 34.12
CA ILE A 21 27.15 -2.61 34.92
C ILE A 21 26.94 -4.12 34.75
N ASP A 22 25.70 -4.59 34.73
CA ASP A 22 25.41 -6.02 34.70
C ASP A 22 25.56 -6.64 33.30
N LYS A 23 25.18 -5.91 32.24
CA LYS A 23 25.11 -6.43 30.86
C LYS A 23 26.31 -6.04 30.01
N TYR A 24 26.79 -4.81 30.12
CA TYR A 24 27.73 -4.23 29.15
C TYR A 24 29.17 -4.14 29.68
N LEU A 25 29.34 -3.95 30.98
CA LEU A 25 30.66 -3.89 31.62
C LEU A 25 31.47 -5.20 31.51
N PRO A 26 30.88 -6.42 31.58
CA PRO A 26 31.63 -7.67 31.45
C PRO A 26 32.08 -7.97 30.00
N GLU A 27 31.30 -7.55 29.00
CA GLU A 27 31.57 -7.85 27.58
C GLU A 27 32.46 -6.82 26.90
N ALA A 28 32.38 -5.55 27.31
CA ALA A 28 33.07 -4.45 26.65
C ALA A 28 34.57 -4.39 27.03
N LYS A 29 35.38 -3.91 26.08
CA LYS A 29 36.79 -3.63 26.34
C LYS A 29 36.93 -2.51 27.37
N GLY A 30 37.91 -2.60 28.25
CA GLY A 30 38.15 -1.62 29.31
C GLY A 30 38.35 -0.20 28.78
N GLU A 31 38.95 -0.05 27.60
CA GLU A 31 39.12 1.22 26.91
C GLU A 31 37.78 1.83 26.47
N PHE A 32 36.84 1.02 26.00
CA PHE A 32 35.53 1.48 25.52
C PHE A 32 34.64 1.93 26.67
N ILE A 33 34.74 1.25 27.81
CA ILE A 33 34.05 1.65 29.05
C ILE A 33 34.55 3.01 29.54
N LYS A 34 35.87 3.27 29.46
CA LYS A 34 36.45 4.57 29.81
C LYS A 34 35.91 5.70 28.93
N VAL A 35 35.78 5.45 27.62
CA VAL A 35 35.18 6.40 26.67
C VAL A 35 33.73 6.69 27.07
N TYR A 36 32.92 5.66 27.31
CA TYR A 36 31.52 5.80 27.72
C TYR A 36 31.35 6.66 28.99
N ILE A 37 32.13 6.39 30.03
CA ILE A 37 32.04 7.12 31.31
C ILE A 37 32.44 8.59 31.14
N ILE A 38 33.46 8.89 30.33
CA ILE A 38 33.85 10.27 30.02
C ILE A 38 32.73 11.00 29.27
N CYS A 39 32.15 10.37 28.24
CA CYS A 39 31.05 10.93 27.49
C CYS A 39 29.84 11.19 28.41
N LEU A 40 29.50 10.25 29.29
CA LEU A 40 28.37 10.39 30.22
C LEU A 40 28.58 11.54 31.21
N ARG A 41 29.80 11.69 31.72
CA ARG A 41 30.18 12.81 32.57
C ARG A 41 30.04 14.15 31.84
N CYS A 42 30.49 14.21 30.58
CA CYS A 42 30.41 15.43 29.77
C CYS A 42 28.94 15.80 29.47
N ALA A 43 28.12 14.82 29.11
CA ALA A 43 26.68 15.00 28.87
C ALA A 43 25.95 15.53 30.11
N LEU A 44 26.18 14.94 31.28
CA LEU A 44 25.56 15.40 32.54
C LEU A 44 26.01 16.79 32.98
N SER A 45 27.24 17.17 32.61
CA SER A 45 27.78 18.51 32.90
C SER A 45 27.41 19.55 31.82
N ASN A 46 26.74 19.11 30.75
CA ASN A 46 26.46 19.88 29.54
C ASN A 46 27.73 20.55 28.96
N ILE A 47 28.84 19.80 28.95
CA ILE A 47 30.14 20.23 28.43
C ILE A 47 30.32 19.63 27.04
N GLU A 48 30.50 20.49 26.05
CA GLU A 48 30.94 20.08 24.71
C GLU A 48 32.40 19.64 24.78
N ILE A 49 32.70 18.47 24.21
CA ILE A 49 34.05 17.90 24.17
C ILE A 49 34.32 17.35 22.77
N SER A 50 35.53 17.58 22.27
CA SER A 50 35.97 17.06 20.98
C SER A 50 36.49 15.62 21.10
N LEU A 51 36.54 14.88 19.99
CA LEU A 51 37.10 13.53 19.98
C LEU A 51 38.59 13.54 20.31
N GLU A 52 39.29 14.61 19.93
CA GLU A 52 40.69 14.88 20.21
C GLU A 52 40.95 15.05 21.72
N ASP A 53 40.04 15.75 22.41
CA ASP A 53 40.12 15.97 23.85
C ASP A 53 39.85 14.68 24.64
N ILE A 54 38.90 13.86 24.18
CA ILE A 54 38.63 12.53 24.76
C ILE A 54 39.87 11.64 24.62
N ALA A 55 40.44 11.57 23.42
CA ALA A 55 41.63 10.79 23.12
C ALA A 55 42.82 11.22 24.00
N SER A 56 43.05 12.53 24.09
CA SER A 56 44.13 13.11 24.90
C SER A 56 43.95 12.83 26.39
N LYS A 57 42.71 12.93 26.90
CA LYS A 57 42.40 12.73 28.33
C LYS A 57 42.48 11.26 28.75
N LEU A 58 42.17 10.35 27.85
CA LEU A 58 42.24 8.90 28.09
C LEU A 58 43.59 8.28 27.70
N ASN A 59 44.49 9.08 27.11
CA ASN A 59 45.75 8.63 26.52
C ASN A 59 45.53 7.50 25.50
N LEU A 60 44.53 7.68 24.63
CA LEU A 60 44.15 6.75 23.56
C LEU A 60 44.37 7.40 22.20
N LEU A 61 44.45 6.59 21.14
CA LEU A 61 44.41 7.09 19.78
C LEU A 61 42.98 7.51 19.42
N GLN A 62 42.82 8.58 18.64
CA GLN A 62 41.50 9.01 18.14
C GLN A 62 40.78 7.88 17.39
N THR A 63 41.53 7.04 16.65
CA THR A 63 40.99 5.87 15.97
C THR A 63 40.36 4.85 16.94
N ASP A 64 40.87 4.75 18.16
CA ASP A 64 40.33 3.83 19.17
C ASP A 64 39.13 4.44 19.89
N VAL A 65 39.08 5.77 20.00
CA VAL A 65 37.89 6.50 20.45
C VAL A 65 36.74 6.33 19.45
N ILE A 66 37.01 6.49 18.15
CA ILE A 66 36.01 6.29 17.08
C ILE A 66 35.46 4.86 17.12
N LYS A 67 36.33 3.85 17.21
CA LYS A 67 35.90 2.44 17.35
C LYS A 67 35.06 2.20 18.61
N ALA A 68 35.32 2.92 19.70
CA ALA A 68 34.51 2.84 20.90
C ALA A 68 33.10 3.39 20.64
N PHE A 69 32.97 4.52 19.93
CA PHE A 69 31.67 5.06 19.52
C PHE A 69 30.92 4.09 18.59
N GLU A 70 31.57 3.57 17.55
CA GLU A 70 30.99 2.56 16.65
C GLU A 70 30.50 1.32 17.42
N TYR A 71 31.27 0.87 18.42
CA TYR A 71 30.87 -0.26 19.28
C TYR A 71 29.63 0.04 20.12
N TRP A 72 29.54 1.24 20.71
CA TRP A 72 28.39 1.62 21.53
C TRP A 72 27.14 1.94 20.70
N GLU A 73 27.33 2.36 19.45
CA GLU A 73 26.27 2.50 18.46
C GLU A 73 25.73 1.14 17.99
N ASP A 74 26.62 0.16 17.72
CA ASP A 74 26.22 -1.22 17.44
C ASP A 74 25.44 -1.85 18.61
N LYS A 75 25.83 -1.53 19.86
CA LYS A 75 25.13 -1.97 21.07
C LYS A 75 23.86 -1.16 21.38
N GLY A 76 23.57 -0.10 20.61
CA GLY A 76 22.35 0.71 20.76
C GLY A 76 22.27 1.54 22.05
N ILE A 77 23.41 1.87 22.67
CA ILE A 77 23.48 2.68 23.90
C ILE A 77 23.82 4.14 23.59
N LEU A 78 24.59 4.37 22.52
CA LEU A 78 24.98 5.70 22.06
C LEU A 78 24.57 5.88 20.60
N HIS A 79 24.13 7.07 20.23
CA HIS A 79 24.00 7.45 18.83
C HIS A 79 24.82 8.71 18.57
N LEU A 80 25.62 8.69 17.51
CA LEU A 80 26.36 9.86 17.05
C LEU A 80 25.62 10.44 15.83
N SER A 81 24.98 11.59 16.03
CA SER A 81 24.29 12.30 14.96
C SER A 81 25.28 12.98 14.01
N ASN A 82 24.86 13.16 12.75
CA ASN A 82 25.65 13.81 11.71
C ASN A 82 25.98 15.30 11.99
N ASP A 83 25.33 15.91 12.97
CA ASP A 83 25.62 17.27 13.45
C ASP A 83 26.68 17.31 14.57
N GLY A 84 27.22 16.14 14.96
CA GLY A 84 28.20 15.99 16.03
C GLY A 84 27.59 15.87 17.43
N SER A 85 26.27 15.76 17.56
CA SER A 85 25.62 15.50 18.84
C SER A 85 25.68 14.01 19.22
N VAL A 86 25.93 13.72 20.49
CA VAL A 86 25.94 12.36 21.04
C VAL A 86 24.72 12.18 21.93
N GLU A 87 23.84 11.27 21.55
CA GLU A 87 22.64 10.93 22.31
C GLU A 87 22.84 9.61 23.07
N PHE A 88 22.49 9.61 24.36
CA PHE A 88 22.45 8.40 25.18
C PHE A 88 21.06 7.79 25.08
N LEU A 89 20.99 6.57 24.55
CA LEU A 89 19.74 5.83 24.40
C LEU A 89 19.49 5.02 25.68
N ASP A 90 18.26 5.07 26.20
CA ASP A 90 17.80 4.23 27.30
C ASP A 90 16.83 3.19 26.73
N GLU A 91 17.08 1.90 26.98
CA GLU A 91 16.21 0.79 26.54
C GLU A 91 14.75 0.98 27.01
N ASN A 92 14.49 1.82 28.02
CA ASN A 92 13.17 2.08 28.58
C ASN A 92 12.53 3.43 28.18
N SER A 93 13.20 4.31 27.44
CA SER A 93 12.63 5.59 26.98
C SER A 93 12.11 5.50 25.54
N THR A 94 11.30 4.48 25.26
CA THR A 94 10.36 4.48 24.14
C THR A 94 9.25 5.52 24.37
N SER A 95 9.57 6.80 24.20
CA SER A 95 8.60 7.78 23.78
C SER A 95 9.31 9.01 23.22
N ASN A 96 9.11 9.20 21.92
CA ASN A 96 9.51 10.34 21.09
C ASN A 96 10.89 10.31 20.41
N LYS A 97 10.80 9.83 19.16
CA LYS A 97 11.43 10.36 17.94
C LYS A 97 12.90 10.00 17.72
N GLY A 98 13.10 9.34 16.57
CA GLY A 98 14.38 9.26 15.89
C GLY A 98 14.81 7.82 15.70
N SER A 99 14.38 7.23 14.59
CA SER A 99 15.14 6.22 13.82
C SER A 99 16.11 5.35 14.62
N ASN A 100 15.67 4.12 14.93
CA ASN A 100 16.47 2.89 15.16
C ASN A 100 15.92 2.03 16.31
N LEU A 101 14.63 1.74 16.27
CA LEU A 101 14.08 0.60 17.01
C LEU A 101 13.73 -0.49 16.00
N PHE A 102 14.16 -1.72 16.30
CA PHE A 102 13.81 -2.98 15.66
C PHE A 102 14.66 -3.45 14.45
N PHE A 103 15.98 -3.61 14.62
CA PHE A 103 16.65 -4.78 14.02
C PHE A 103 16.59 -5.94 15.02
N ASP A 104 15.38 -6.42 15.30
CA ASP A 104 15.22 -7.71 15.98
C ASP A 104 15.55 -8.83 14.99
N GLY A 105 15.93 -10.01 15.46
CA GLY A 105 16.20 -11.16 14.57
C GLY A 105 15.02 -11.44 13.63
N PHE A 106 13.80 -11.21 14.10
CA PHE A 106 12.56 -11.36 13.34
C PHE A 106 12.41 -10.37 12.18
N THR A 107 12.84 -9.10 12.34
CA THR A 107 12.74 -8.11 11.25
C THR A 107 13.83 -8.30 10.21
N LYS A 108 15.00 -8.80 10.62
CA LYS A 108 16.03 -9.24 9.69
C LYS A 108 15.55 -10.42 8.83
N ASP A 109 14.97 -11.44 9.45
CA ASP A 109 14.42 -12.60 8.74
C ASP A 109 13.31 -12.17 7.76
N MET A 110 12.48 -11.20 8.15
CA MET A 110 11.46 -10.61 7.27
C MET A 110 12.09 -9.98 6.02
N PHE A 111 13.11 -9.14 6.18
CA PHE A 111 13.77 -8.50 5.05
C PHE A 111 14.46 -9.51 4.13
N GLU A 112 15.15 -10.50 4.68
CA GLU A 112 15.78 -11.55 3.87
C GLU A 112 14.76 -12.33 3.02
N HIS A 113 13.56 -12.59 3.56
CA HIS A 113 12.47 -13.20 2.80
C HIS A 113 11.94 -12.27 1.71
N ILE A 114 11.71 -11.00 2.03
CA ILE A 114 11.25 -10.00 1.08
C ILE A 114 12.26 -9.83 -0.07
N GLU A 115 13.55 -9.80 0.22
CA GLU A 115 14.62 -9.73 -0.79
C GLU A 115 14.62 -10.94 -1.72
N LYS A 116 14.41 -12.15 -1.19
CA LYS A 116 14.25 -13.37 -2.00
C LYS A 116 13.02 -13.31 -2.90
N LEU A 117 11.90 -12.77 -2.41
CA LEU A 117 10.67 -12.62 -3.20
C LEU A 117 10.84 -11.62 -4.34
N ILE A 118 11.46 -10.46 -4.07
CA ILE A 118 11.63 -9.40 -5.06
C ILE A 118 12.81 -9.71 -6.01
N GLY A 119 13.78 -10.51 -5.57
CA GLY A 119 14.95 -10.91 -6.36
C GLY A 119 16.06 -9.84 -6.42
N ARG A 120 16.09 -8.92 -5.45
CA ARG A 120 17.12 -7.89 -5.28
C ARG A 120 17.20 -7.44 -3.82
N PRO A 121 18.31 -6.82 -3.39
CA PRO A 121 18.38 -6.18 -2.09
C PRO A 121 17.35 -5.05 -1.98
N LEU A 122 16.89 -4.83 -0.74
CA LEU A 122 15.99 -3.73 -0.41
C LEU A 122 16.76 -2.42 -0.24
N TYR A 123 16.16 -1.33 -0.70
CA TYR A 123 16.66 0.01 -0.39
C TYR A 123 16.19 0.46 0.99
N SER A 124 16.95 1.33 1.64
CA SER A 124 16.62 1.86 2.97
C SER A 124 15.21 2.44 3.05
N LYS A 125 14.75 3.11 1.98
CA LYS A 125 13.38 3.64 1.90
C LYS A 125 12.31 2.54 1.97
N GLU A 126 12.54 1.42 1.30
CA GLU A 126 11.61 0.29 1.30
C GLU A 126 11.58 -0.37 2.67
N MET A 127 12.75 -0.54 3.30
CA MET A 127 12.85 -1.05 4.68
C MET A 127 12.08 -0.17 5.66
N ILE A 128 12.24 1.16 5.59
CA ILE A 128 11.49 2.11 6.43
C ILE A 128 9.98 1.97 6.18
N THR A 129 9.55 1.83 4.94
CA THR A 129 8.12 1.66 4.61
C THR A 129 7.57 0.32 5.12
N TYR A 130 8.32 -0.78 5.04
CA TYR A 130 7.87 -2.05 5.61
C TYR A 130 7.79 -2.01 7.14
N MET A 131 8.75 -1.34 7.78
CA MET A 131 8.72 -1.10 9.22
C MET A 131 7.50 -0.28 9.63
N SER A 132 7.15 0.75 8.87
CA SER A 132 5.96 1.55 9.16
C SER A 132 4.67 0.72 9.07
N PHE A 133 4.63 -0.37 8.29
CA PHE A 133 3.47 -1.28 8.31
C PHE A 133 3.34 -2.07 9.61
N LEU A 134 4.46 -2.41 10.26
CA LEU A 134 4.45 -3.09 11.55
C LEU A 134 3.94 -2.15 12.64
N GLU A 135 4.36 -0.88 12.61
CA GLU A 135 4.00 0.11 13.63
C GLU A 135 2.62 0.73 13.39
N ASP A 136 2.37 1.26 12.20
CA ASP A 136 1.16 2.04 11.89
C ASP A 136 -0.06 1.14 11.69
N PHE A 137 0.12 -0.03 11.07
CA PHE A 137 -0.96 -0.97 10.78
C PHE A 137 -1.00 -2.16 11.74
N ASN A 138 -0.05 -2.23 12.67
CA ASN A 138 0.06 -3.29 13.65
C ASN A 138 0.16 -4.69 13.00
N PHE A 139 0.75 -4.76 11.79
CA PHE A 139 0.97 -6.01 11.06
C PHE A 139 2.08 -6.84 11.71
N THR A 140 2.00 -8.16 11.56
CA THR A 140 3.13 -9.03 11.91
C THR A 140 4.10 -9.15 10.73
N PRO A 141 5.38 -9.52 10.96
CA PRO A 141 6.33 -9.76 9.88
C PRO A 141 5.82 -10.72 8.81
N GLU A 142 5.10 -11.77 9.21
CA GLU A 142 4.52 -12.76 8.31
C GLU A 142 3.43 -12.16 7.42
N VAL A 143 2.61 -11.24 7.96
CA VAL A 143 1.61 -10.52 7.16
C VAL A 143 2.28 -9.62 6.13
N VAL A 144 3.39 -8.95 6.48
CA VAL A 144 4.16 -8.13 5.55
C VAL A 144 4.80 -8.98 4.44
N ILE A 145 5.38 -10.13 4.78
CA ILE A 145 5.92 -11.08 3.79
C ILE A 145 4.81 -11.51 2.82
N LEU A 146 3.66 -11.93 3.35
CA LEU A 146 2.52 -12.36 2.53
C LEU A 146 1.97 -11.24 1.65
N LEU A 147 1.93 -10.01 2.15
CA LEU A 147 1.57 -8.81 1.38
C LEU A 147 2.50 -8.62 0.18
N VAL A 148 3.82 -8.72 0.40
CA VAL A 148 4.82 -8.58 -0.67
C VAL A 148 4.73 -9.74 -1.66
N GLU A 149 4.55 -10.97 -1.18
CA GLU A 149 4.35 -12.16 -2.01
C GLU A 149 3.13 -11.97 -2.94
N TYR A 150 2.00 -11.53 -2.37
CA TYR A 150 0.78 -11.23 -3.12
C TYR A 150 1.01 -10.17 -4.21
N CYS A 151 1.76 -9.11 -3.91
CA CYS A 151 2.09 -8.07 -4.89
C CYS A 151 3.05 -8.58 -5.98
N THR A 152 4.00 -9.43 -5.59
CA THR A 152 5.01 -10.03 -6.48
C THR A 152 4.39 -11.01 -7.46
N ALA A 153 3.44 -11.85 -7.02
CA ALA A 153 2.69 -12.76 -7.87
C ALA A 153 1.94 -12.02 -9.00
N ARG A 154 1.59 -10.75 -8.77
CA ARG A 154 0.93 -9.86 -9.75
C ARG A 154 1.91 -9.05 -10.60
N LYS A 155 3.23 -9.28 -10.46
CA LYS A 155 4.32 -8.52 -11.09
C LYS A 155 4.27 -7.02 -10.76
N LYS A 156 3.83 -6.69 -9.54
CA LYS A 156 3.72 -5.31 -9.04
C LYS A 156 4.55 -5.15 -7.77
N THR A 157 5.87 -5.05 -7.93
CA THR A 157 6.85 -4.93 -6.83
C THR A 157 7.22 -3.49 -6.49
N ASP A 158 6.51 -2.51 -7.04
CA ASP A 158 6.73 -1.08 -6.74
C ASP A 158 6.26 -0.77 -5.31
N ILE A 159 7.11 -0.11 -4.52
CA ILE A 159 6.83 0.17 -3.10
C ILE A 159 5.55 0.99 -2.89
N ARG A 160 5.22 1.92 -3.79
CA ARG A 160 4.00 2.73 -3.69
C ARG A 160 2.75 1.90 -3.99
N TYR A 161 2.88 0.89 -4.85
CA TYR A 161 1.81 -0.07 -5.07
C TYR A 161 1.61 -0.94 -3.84
N ILE A 162 2.69 -1.47 -3.26
CA ILE A 162 2.62 -2.29 -2.04
C ILE A 162 2.00 -1.50 -0.89
N GLU A 163 2.40 -0.26 -0.69
CA GLU A 163 1.83 0.66 0.31
C GLU A 163 0.32 0.85 0.13
N LYS A 164 -0.16 1.03 -1.09
CA LYS A 164 -1.61 1.11 -1.35
C LYS A 164 -2.35 -0.18 -0.99
N VAL A 165 -1.74 -1.34 -1.25
CA VAL A 165 -2.32 -2.63 -0.88
C VAL A 165 -2.30 -2.81 0.64
N ALA A 166 -1.23 -2.36 1.32
CA ALA A 166 -1.12 -2.39 2.78
C ALA A 166 -2.24 -1.56 3.43
N ILE A 167 -2.46 -0.33 2.95
CA ILE A 167 -3.56 0.55 3.41
C ILE A 167 -4.90 -0.16 3.21
N ALA A 168 -5.15 -0.74 2.04
CA ALA A 168 -6.40 -1.45 1.77
C ALA A 168 -6.60 -2.68 2.67
N TRP A 169 -5.54 -3.40 3.01
CA TRP A 169 -5.58 -4.54 3.94
C TRP A 169 -5.89 -4.07 5.37
N HIS A 170 -5.24 -2.99 5.80
CA HIS A 170 -5.49 -2.37 7.09
C HIS A 170 -6.94 -1.85 7.21
N ASP A 171 -7.45 -1.15 6.19
CA ASP A 171 -8.82 -0.66 6.13
C ASP A 171 -9.85 -1.81 6.13
N SER A 172 -9.45 -2.99 5.65
CA SER A 172 -10.26 -4.22 5.70
C SER A 172 -10.17 -4.94 7.05
N GLY A 173 -9.39 -4.43 8.00
CA GLY A 173 -9.26 -4.96 9.36
C GLY A 173 -8.38 -6.20 9.48
N ILE A 174 -7.50 -6.45 8.52
CA ILE A 174 -6.60 -7.63 8.51
C ILE A 174 -5.52 -7.43 9.58
N LYS A 175 -5.42 -8.38 10.53
CA LYS A 175 -4.42 -8.33 11.61
C LYS A 175 -3.58 -9.59 11.76
N SER A 176 -4.01 -10.71 11.18
CA SER A 176 -3.30 -11.98 11.23
C SER A 176 -3.02 -12.55 9.84
N ILE A 177 -2.14 -13.55 9.79
CA ILE A 177 -1.85 -14.28 8.55
C ILE A 177 -3.10 -15.02 8.04
N GLU A 178 -3.93 -15.55 8.94
CA GLU A 178 -5.17 -16.24 8.59
C GLU A 178 -6.18 -15.27 7.97
N ASP A 179 -6.30 -14.06 8.52
CA ASP A 179 -7.16 -13.01 7.96
C ASP A 179 -6.69 -12.61 6.57
N ALA A 180 -5.38 -12.42 6.39
CA ALA A 180 -4.77 -12.08 5.11
C ALA A 180 -5.01 -13.17 4.05
N GLN A 181 -4.75 -14.44 4.39
CA GLN A 181 -5.01 -15.58 3.50
C GLN A 181 -6.48 -15.70 3.13
N LYS A 182 -7.38 -15.54 4.10
CA LYS A 182 -8.83 -15.56 3.86
C LYS A 182 -9.25 -14.41 2.93
N HIS A 183 -8.72 -13.22 3.15
CA HIS A 183 -8.99 -12.06 2.31
C HIS A 183 -8.50 -12.28 0.86
N ILE A 184 -7.27 -12.78 0.68
CA ILE A 184 -6.72 -13.14 -0.64
C ILE A 184 -7.63 -14.15 -1.32
N LYS A 185 -8.02 -15.22 -0.63
CA LYS A 185 -8.90 -16.27 -1.17
C LYS A 185 -10.26 -15.72 -1.61
N ILE A 186 -10.91 -14.91 -0.77
CA ILE A 186 -12.20 -14.29 -1.10
C ILE A 186 -12.05 -13.41 -2.35
N HIS A 187 -10.98 -12.61 -2.41
CA HIS A 187 -10.71 -11.74 -3.55
C HIS A 187 -10.45 -12.57 -4.82
N GLU A 188 -9.66 -13.64 -4.77
CA GLU A 188 -9.41 -14.54 -5.90
C GLU A 188 -10.67 -15.25 -6.39
N ASP A 189 -11.49 -15.78 -5.47
CA ASP A 189 -12.75 -16.42 -5.80
C ASP A 189 -13.73 -15.43 -6.46
N LYS A 190 -13.82 -14.20 -5.94
CA LYS A 190 -14.59 -13.11 -6.54
C LYS A 190 -14.09 -12.82 -7.95
N TRP A 191 -12.79 -12.62 -8.12
CA TRP A 191 -12.21 -12.20 -9.38
C TRP A 191 -12.21 -13.32 -10.44
N SER A 192 -12.12 -14.59 -10.03
CA SER A 192 -12.29 -15.76 -10.90
C SER A 192 -13.69 -15.78 -11.56
N LYS A 193 -14.74 -15.47 -10.79
CA LYS A 193 -16.11 -15.33 -11.32
C LYS A 193 -16.21 -14.19 -12.32
N TYR A 194 -15.59 -13.04 -12.02
CA TYR A 194 -15.60 -11.88 -12.91
C TYR A 194 -14.89 -12.16 -14.22
N ARG A 195 -13.71 -12.79 -14.19
CA ARG A 195 -12.99 -13.23 -15.38
C ARG A 195 -13.82 -14.19 -16.23
N THR A 196 -14.56 -15.10 -15.60
CA THR A 196 -15.43 -16.04 -16.32
C THR A 196 -16.53 -15.29 -17.09
N ILE A 197 -17.16 -14.29 -16.48
CA ILE A 197 -18.17 -13.44 -17.14
C ILE A 197 -17.53 -12.62 -18.26
N ALA A 198 -16.40 -11.96 -17.98
CA ALA A 198 -15.70 -11.11 -18.93
C ALA A 198 -15.22 -11.88 -20.17
N ASN A 199 -14.58 -13.04 -19.97
CA ASN A 199 -14.13 -13.91 -21.06
C ASN A 199 -15.30 -14.39 -21.93
N TYR A 200 -16.46 -14.66 -21.32
CA TYR A 200 -17.65 -15.10 -22.06
C TYR A 200 -18.17 -14.05 -23.03
N ILE A 201 -18.05 -12.77 -22.69
CA ILE A 201 -18.46 -11.64 -23.55
C ILE A 201 -17.32 -11.09 -24.41
N GLY A 202 -16.16 -11.75 -24.43
CA GLY A 202 -15.01 -11.40 -25.27
C GLY A 202 -14.10 -10.31 -24.69
N LEU A 203 -14.20 -9.99 -23.40
CA LEU A 203 -13.29 -9.06 -22.71
C LEU A 203 -12.12 -9.79 -22.07
N LYS A 204 -10.94 -9.16 -22.05
CA LYS A 204 -9.76 -9.66 -21.33
C LYS A 204 -9.73 -9.14 -19.90
N ASP A 205 -8.98 -9.81 -19.04
CA ASP A 205 -8.76 -9.44 -17.63
C ASP A 205 -8.32 -7.98 -17.43
N SER A 206 -7.51 -7.44 -18.34
CA SER A 206 -7.01 -6.05 -18.31
C SER A 206 -8.09 -5.01 -18.58
N ASP A 207 -9.22 -5.43 -19.15
CA ASP A 207 -10.22 -4.55 -19.71
C ASP A 207 -11.40 -4.34 -18.76
N ILE A 208 -11.38 -5.00 -17.59
CA ILE A 208 -12.41 -4.85 -16.55
C ILE A 208 -12.22 -3.51 -15.83
N SER A 209 -13.05 -2.54 -16.20
CA SER A 209 -13.16 -1.24 -15.54
C SER A 209 -14.00 -1.30 -14.26
N LYS A 210 -13.84 -0.32 -13.36
CA LYS A 210 -14.63 -0.22 -12.11
C LYS A 210 -16.16 -0.28 -12.34
N PRO A 211 -16.74 0.43 -13.33
CA PRO A 211 -18.18 0.32 -13.59
C PRO A 211 -18.63 -1.11 -13.97
N GLN A 212 -17.80 -1.86 -14.70
CA GLN A 212 -18.10 -3.25 -15.06
C GLN A 212 -18.01 -4.16 -13.83
N GLU A 213 -17.05 -3.90 -12.92
CA GLU A 213 -16.95 -4.59 -11.64
C GLU A 213 -18.24 -4.42 -10.82
N GLU A 214 -18.78 -3.21 -10.73
CA GLU A 214 -20.00 -2.91 -9.97
C GLU A 214 -21.24 -3.67 -10.50
N PHE A 215 -21.35 -3.85 -11.82
CA PHE A 215 -22.39 -4.67 -12.42
C PHE A 215 -22.26 -6.14 -11.99
N MET A 216 -21.06 -6.71 -12.14
CA MET A 216 -20.83 -8.10 -11.75
C MET A 216 -21.03 -8.33 -10.25
N GLU A 217 -20.63 -7.35 -9.43
CA GLU A 217 -20.85 -7.38 -7.99
C GLU A 217 -22.34 -7.36 -7.64
N LYS A 218 -23.11 -6.51 -8.32
CA LYS A 218 -24.57 -6.47 -8.21
C LYS A 218 -25.18 -7.82 -8.56
N TRP A 219 -24.79 -8.44 -9.67
CA TRP A 219 -25.40 -9.70 -10.12
C TRP A 219 -25.08 -10.88 -9.19
N ILE A 220 -23.83 -10.99 -8.77
CA ILE A 220 -23.36 -12.13 -7.98
C ILE A 220 -23.76 -11.98 -6.51
N PHE A 221 -23.51 -10.82 -5.89
CA PHE A 221 -23.64 -10.67 -4.44
C PHE A 221 -24.95 -10.00 -4.01
N LYS A 222 -25.42 -8.96 -4.74
CA LYS A 222 -26.67 -8.27 -4.37
C LYS A 222 -27.90 -9.03 -4.83
N MET A 223 -27.88 -9.57 -6.04
CA MET A 223 -29.00 -10.30 -6.64
C MET A 223 -28.95 -11.81 -6.36
N GLY A 224 -27.76 -12.32 -6.03
CA GLY A 224 -27.55 -13.72 -5.63
C GLY A 224 -27.69 -14.71 -6.79
N PHE A 225 -27.40 -14.30 -8.02
CA PHE A 225 -27.46 -15.20 -9.18
C PHE A 225 -26.30 -16.19 -9.20
N SER A 226 -26.59 -17.41 -9.65
CA SER A 226 -25.54 -18.38 -9.97
C SER A 226 -24.81 -17.98 -11.26
N MET A 227 -23.59 -18.48 -11.42
CA MET A 227 -22.79 -18.23 -12.63
C MET A 227 -23.54 -18.64 -13.90
N ASP A 228 -24.22 -19.79 -13.89
CA ASP A 228 -24.96 -20.28 -15.06
C ASP A 228 -26.05 -19.32 -15.51
N VAL A 229 -26.77 -18.70 -14.56
CA VAL A 229 -27.83 -17.72 -14.85
C VAL A 229 -27.23 -16.48 -15.50
N ILE A 230 -26.10 -16.00 -14.99
CA ILE A 230 -25.42 -14.81 -15.54
C ILE A 230 -24.89 -15.11 -16.94
N LEU A 231 -24.25 -16.25 -17.15
CA LEU A 231 -23.74 -16.66 -18.48
C LEU A 231 -24.88 -16.81 -19.50
N GLU A 232 -26.05 -17.27 -19.08
CA GLU A 232 -27.23 -17.34 -19.95
C GLU A 232 -27.73 -15.94 -20.34
N ALA A 233 -27.72 -14.97 -19.42
CA ALA A 233 -28.02 -13.58 -19.75
C ALA A 233 -26.99 -12.98 -20.72
N CYS A 234 -25.70 -13.26 -20.52
CA CYS A 234 -24.64 -12.89 -21.46
C CYS A 234 -24.86 -13.51 -22.84
N ARG A 235 -25.27 -14.78 -22.91
CA ARG A 235 -25.58 -15.47 -24.17
C ARG A 235 -26.71 -14.79 -24.93
N ILE A 236 -27.80 -14.44 -24.24
CA ILE A 236 -28.95 -13.75 -24.83
C ILE A 236 -28.54 -12.37 -25.34
N CYS A 237 -27.70 -11.66 -24.58
CA CYS A 237 -27.14 -10.37 -24.99
C CYS A 237 -26.38 -10.51 -26.32
N ILE A 238 -25.37 -11.38 -26.38
CA ILE A 238 -24.58 -11.62 -27.59
C ILE A 238 -25.47 -12.02 -28.77
N MET A 239 -26.46 -12.89 -28.57
CA MET A 239 -27.37 -13.29 -29.64
C MET A 239 -28.25 -12.16 -30.20
N ARG A 240 -28.59 -11.15 -29.38
CA ARG A 240 -29.52 -10.08 -29.78
C ARG A 240 -28.81 -8.86 -30.33
N ILE A 241 -27.70 -8.47 -29.72
CA ILE A 241 -26.98 -7.23 -30.07
C ILE A 241 -25.60 -7.49 -30.68
N ASN A 242 -25.15 -8.75 -30.77
CA ASN A 242 -23.87 -9.14 -31.35
C ASN A 242 -22.63 -8.54 -30.66
N GLU A 243 -22.79 -8.05 -29.43
CA GLU A 243 -21.73 -7.48 -28.61
C GLU A 243 -21.99 -7.71 -27.11
N GLY A 244 -20.94 -7.65 -26.31
CA GLY A 244 -21.01 -7.75 -24.85
C GLY A 244 -21.39 -6.41 -24.20
N ASN A 245 -22.68 -6.15 -24.00
CA ASN A 245 -23.15 -4.91 -23.36
C ASN A 245 -23.62 -5.14 -21.91
N PHE A 246 -22.88 -4.61 -20.93
CA PHE A 246 -23.21 -4.77 -19.50
C PHE A 246 -24.55 -4.15 -19.11
N SER A 247 -24.91 -2.99 -19.67
CA SER A 247 -26.20 -2.34 -19.39
C SER A 247 -27.36 -3.19 -19.90
N TYR A 248 -27.20 -3.84 -21.04
CA TYR A 248 -28.21 -4.77 -21.57
C TYR A 248 -28.33 -6.03 -20.71
N ILE A 249 -27.20 -6.62 -20.30
CA ILE A 249 -27.19 -7.79 -19.40
C ILE A 249 -27.85 -7.44 -18.07
N ASP A 250 -27.56 -6.26 -17.51
CA ASP A 250 -28.16 -5.79 -16.27
C ASP A 250 -29.68 -5.62 -16.40
N ALA A 251 -30.18 -5.16 -17.55
CA ALA A 251 -31.61 -5.05 -17.81
C ALA A 251 -32.30 -6.43 -17.83
N ILE A 252 -31.69 -7.44 -18.46
CA ILE A 252 -32.20 -8.83 -18.47
C ILE A 252 -32.22 -9.38 -17.04
N LEU A 253 -31.10 -9.29 -16.32
CA LEU A 253 -30.97 -9.83 -14.98
C LEU A 253 -31.89 -9.11 -13.98
N SER A 254 -32.07 -7.80 -14.13
CA SER A 254 -32.99 -7.02 -13.30
C SER A 254 -34.45 -7.41 -13.54
N ASP A 255 -34.83 -7.72 -14.78
CA ASP A 255 -36.16 -8.27 -15.10
C ASP A 255 -36.35 -9.65 -14.46
N TRP A 256 -35.36 -10.54 -14.57
CA TRP A 256 -35.44 -11.88 -13.96
C TRP A 256 -35.54 -11.83 -12.44
N TYR A 257 -34.80 -10.92 -11.80
CA TYR A 257 -34.86 -10.72 -10.36
C TYR A 257 -36.23 -10.21 -9.90
N LYS A 258 -36.82 -9.25 -10.63
CA LYS A 258 -38.19 -8.78 -10.37
C LYS A 258 -39.22 -9.89 -10.51
N ASN A 259 -39.01 -10.80 -11.47
CA ASN A 259 -39.86 -11.95 -11.71
C ASN A 259 -39.56 -13.16 -10.79
N GLY A 260 -38.64 -13.03 -9.83
CA GLY A 260 -38.30 -14.09 -8.86
C GLY A 260 -37.54 -15.29 -9.45
N ILE A 261 -37.05 -15.18 -10.67
CA ILE A 261 -36.35 -16.25 -11.40
C ILE A 261 -34.91 -16.28 -10.91
N LYS A 262 -34.53 -17.28 -10.12
CA LYS A 262 -33.16 -17.40 -9.57
C LYS A 262 -32.41 -18.65 -10.04
N LYS A 263 -33.06 -19.58 -10.76
CA LYS A 263 -32.48 -20.84 -11.23
C LYS A 263 -32.56 -20.97 -12.75
N ILE A 264 -31.57 -21.65 -13.34
CA ILE A 264 -31.48 -21.92 -14.79
C ILE A 264 -32.73 -22.62 -15.34
N GLU A 265 -33.38 -23.46 -14.51
CA GLU A 265 -34.58 -24.22 -14.86
C GLU A 265 -35.81 -23.33 -15.11
N ASP A 266 -35.89 -22.18 -14.43
CA ASP A 266 -37.01 -21.24 -14.55
C ASP A 266 -36.87 -20.34 -15.78
N ILE A 267 -35.64 -20.14 -16.28
CA ILE A 267 -35.35 -19.33 -17.48
C ILE A 267 -35.87 -20.01 -18.75
N ASN A 268 -35.78 -21.35 -18.83
CA ASN A 268 -36.30 -22.15 -19.93
C ASN A 268 -37.84 -22.03 -20.10
N LYS A 269 -38.57 -21.64 -19.05
CA LYS A 269 -40.03 -21.40 -19.12
C LYS A 269 -40.37 -19.99 -19.64
N VAL A 270 -39.48 -19.00 -19.45
CA VAL A 270 -39.69 -17.61 -19.88
C VAL A 270 -39.31 -17.38 -21.34
N SER A 271 -38.27 -18.04 -21.85
CA SER A 271 -37.87 -17.98 -23.27
C SER A 271 -38.98 -18.46 -24.22
N LYS A 272 -39.85 -19.39 -23.77
CA LYS A 272 -41.04 -19.84 -24.51
C LYS A 272 -42.20 -18.84 -24.50
N LYS A 273 -42.30 -17.95 -23.50
CA LYS A 273 -43.38 -16.94 -23.39
C LYS A 273 -43.08 -15.61 -24.09
N THR A 274 -41.82 -15.32 -24.44
CA THR A 274 -41.42 -14.07 -25.11
C THR A 274 -41.44 -14.10 -26.63
N LYS A 275 -42.08 -15.10 -27.28
CA LYS A 275 -42.56 -14.94 -28.67
C LYS A 275 -43.81 -14.05 -28.70
N LYS A 276 -43.70 -12.77 -28.29
CA LYS A 276 -44.71 -11.77 -28.64
C LYS A 276 -44.47 -11.35 -30.09
N LYS A 277 -45.52 -11.48 -30.91
CA LYS A 277 -45.59 -11.15 -32.33
C LYS A 277 -44.97 -9.77 -32.61
N PRO A 278 -44.24 -9.58 -33.74
CA PRO A 278 -43.80 -8.27 -34.16
C PRO A 278 -45.04 -7.37 -34.33
N GLN A 279 -45.10 -6.26 -33.59
CA GLN A 279 -46.06 -5.21 -33.87
C GLN A 279 -45.59 -4.41 -35.10
N PRO A 280 -46.50 -4.02 -36.00
CA PRO A 280 -46.15 -3.26 -37.19
C PRO A 280 -45.57 -1.89 -36.80
N PHE A 281 -44.40 -1.59 -37.36
CA PHE A 281 -43.71 -0.33 -37.26
C PHE A 281 -44.57 0.76 -37.92
N ASN A 282 -45.15 1.66 -37.11
CA ASN A 282 -45.84 2.85 -37.62
C ASN A 282 -44.79 3.84 -38.13
N LYS A 283 -44.66 3.94 -39.47
CA LYS A 283 -43.91 5.02 -40.12
C LYS A 283 -44.68 6.33 -39.93
N GLY A 284 -44.05 7.32 -39.28
CA GLY A 284 -44.58 8.67 -39.24
C GLY A 284 -43.72 9.65 -38.46
N GLN A 285 -42.66 10.19 -39.08
CA GLN A 285 -42.43 11.63 -39.30
C GLN A 285 -40.99 11.84 -39.79
N ASN A 286 -40.87 12.13 -41.09
CA ASN A 286 -39.65 12.66 -41.71
C ASN A 286 -39.43 14.09 -41.21
N PHE A 287 -38.34 14.33 -40.48
CA PHE A 287 -37.71 15.64 -40.42
C PHE A 287 -36.50 15.62 -41.35
N GLU A 288 -36.78 15.85 -42.63
CA GLU A 288 -35.76 16.11 -43.64
C GLU A 288 -35.46 17.62 -43.59
N SER A 289 -34.58 18.04 -42.68
CA SER A 289 -34.00 19.37 -42.75
C SER A 289 -33.04 19.41 -43.93
N GLN A 290 -33.57 19.83 -45.07
CA GLN A 290 -32.83 20.14 -46.28
C GLN A 290 -31.92 21.35 -46.00
N TYR A 291 -30.64 21.09 -45.74
CA TYR A 291 -29.62 22.13 -45.77
C TYR A 291 -29.44 22.57 -47.23
N ASP A 292 -29.82 23.81 -47.55
CA ASP A 292 -29.53 24.39 -48.85
C ASP A 292 -28.02 24.66 -48.96
N MET A 293 -27.33 23.71 -49.58
CA MET A 293 -25.87 23.74 -49.79
C MET A 293 -25.40 24.95 -50.61
N ALA A 294 -26.30 25.66 -51.31
CA ALA A 294 -25.97 26.89 -52.03
C ALA A 294 -25.75 28.08 -51.08
N GLU A 295 -26.47 28.13 -49.96
CA GLU A 295 -26.39 29.23 -48.99
C GLU A 295 -25.15 29.09 -48.08
N LEU A 296 -24.80 27.86 -47.70
CA LEU A 296 -23.56 27.56 -46.95
C LEU A 296 -22.30 27.91 -47.76
N LYS A 297 -22.33 27.68 -49.09
CA LYS A 297 -21.20 27.97 -49.99
C LYS A 297 -20.98 29.48 -50.16
N ARG A 298 -22.05 30.28 -50.08
CA ARG A 298 -21.99 31.75 -50.17
C ARG A 298 -21.43 32.39 -48.88
N GLN A 299 -21.70 31.81 -47.72
CA GLN A 299 -21.14 32.30 -46.44
C GLN A 299 -19.66 31.93 -46.23
N LEU A 300 -19.20 30.78 -46.72
CA LEU A 300 -17.81 30.32 -46.55
C LEU A 300 -16.80 31.02 -47.49
N LEU A 301 -17.23 31.49 -48.67
CA LEU A 301 -16.35 32.16 -49.64
C LEU A 301 -16.32 33.71 -49.51
N GLY A 302 -17.06 34.29 -48.57
CA GLY A 302 -17.21 35.74 -48.40
C GLY A 302 -16.24 36.42 -47.41
N ARG A 303 -15.31 35.69 -46.80
CA ARG A 303 -14.33 36.24 -45.85
C ARG A 303 -12.93 35.67 -46.10
N GLY A 304 -12.19 36.32 -46.98
CA GLY A 304 -10.76 36.06 -47.15
C GLY A 304 -10.20 36.76 -48.38
N GLY A 305 -9.67 37.98 -48.22
CA GLY A 305 -8.83 38.60 -49.24
C GLY A 305 -8.93 40.12 -49.39
N SER A 306 -8.59 40.88 -48.35
CA SER A 306 -8.13 42.26 -48.52
C SER A 306 -6.98 42.52 -47.56
N ASN A 307 -5.75 42.29 -48.05
CA ASN A 307 -4.58 43.13 -47.82
C ASN A 307 -3.35 42.55 -48.55
N GLU A 308 -3.09 43.07 -49.75
CA GLU A 308 -1.75 43.18 -50.34
C GLU A 308 -1.72 44.47 -51.17
N LYS A 309 -1.12 45.51 -50.61
CA LYS A 309 -0.20 46.47 -51.24
C LYS A 309 0.31 47.47 -50.21
#